data_AF-A0AAX3X0P1-F1
#
_entry.id   AF-A0AAX3X0P1-F1
#
_cell.length_a   1.000
_cell.length_b   1.000
_cell.length_c   1.000
_cell.angle_alpha   90.00
_cell.angle_beta   90.00
_cell.angle_gamma   90.00
#
_symmetry.space_group_name_H-M   'P 1'
#
loop_
_entity.id
_entity.type
_entity.pdbx_description
1 polymer ?
#
loop_
_entity_poly.entity_id
_entity_poly.type
_entity_poly.pdbx_seq_one_letter_code
_entity_poly.pdbx_strand_id
1 'polypeptide(L)'
;MDKNNNNTEIIYLSDPSECFMHPFYNKQIVFTGALSTMIRAEAAKKVRACGGIVQGAVTKETDFVILGKNHRGFSTKQLKAEQLIRLGLDIQMIVEDDFIWLISM
;
A
#
# COMPACT_ATOMS: atom_id res chain seq x y z
N MET A 1 25.96 -36.89 -19.78
CA MET A 1 26.94 -35.77 -19.86
C MET A 1 26.31 -34.72 -20.75
N ASP A 2 25.93 -33.51 -20.38
CA ASP A 2 26.03 -32.76 -19.12
C ASP A 2 24.95 -31.66 -19.10
N LYS A 3 24.76 -31.13 -17.89
CA LYS A 3 23.75 -30.19 -17.37
C LYS A 3 23.70 -28.82 -18.08
N ASN A 4 22.51 -28.20 -18.15
CA ASN A 4 22.27 -26.81 -17.72
C ASN A 4 20.75 -26.51 -17.75
N ASN A 5 20.02 -26.65 -16.65
CA ASN A 5 19.61 -25.58 -15.72
C ASN A 5 19.35 -24.20 -16.38
N ASN A 6 18.07 -23.87 -16.59
CA ASN A 6 17.52 -22.52 -16.58
C ASN A 6 16.06 -22.61 -16.06
N ASN A 7 15.98 -23.01 -14.80
CA ASN A 7 14.99 -22.58 -13.81
C ASN A 7 14.34 -21.22 -14.13
N THR A 8 13.23 -21.26 -14.85
CA THR A 8 12.23 -20.19 -14.86
C THR A 8 10.99 -20.80 -14.23
N GLU A 9 10.87 -20.68 -12.92
CA GLU A 9 9.58 -20.87 -12.26
C GLU A 9 8.64 -19.84 -12.86
N ILE A 10 7.87 -20.30 -13.85
CA ILE A 10 6.71 -19.58 -14.36
C ILE A 10 5.82 -19.43 -13.13
N ILE A 11 5.80 -18.22 -12.60
CA ILE A 11 4.86 -17.77 -11.60
C ILE A 11 3.50 -18.06 -12.22
N TYR A 12 2.81 -19.08 -11.70
CA TYR A 12 1.44 -19.37 -12.08
C TYR A 12 0.67 -18.07 -11.84
N LEU A 13 0.31 -17.37 -12.91
CA LEU A 13 -0.73 -16.34 -12.85
C LEU A 13 -2.02 -17.11 -12.54
N SER A 14 -2.27 -17.29 -11.24
CA SER A 14 -3.61 -17.45 -10.70
C SER A 14 -4.40 -16.22 -11.15
N ASP A 15 -5.25 -16.46 -12.15
CA ASP A 15 -6.31 -15.63 -12.70
C ASP A 15 -6.17 -14.08 -12.52
N PRO A 16 -5.89 -13.31 -13.61
CA PRO A 16 -5.86 -11.84 -13.58
C PRO A 16 -7.15 -11.19 -13.05
N SER A 17 -8.26 -11.93 -13.02
CA SER A 17 -9.56 -11.50 -12.52
C SER A 17 -9.56 -11.20 -11.00
N GLU A 18 -8.73 -11.86 -10.22
CA GLU A 18 -8.77 -11.75 -8.74
C GLU A 18 -8.17 -10.44 -8.21
N CYS A 19 -7.43 -9.70 -9.03
CA CYS A 19 -6.87 -8.41 -8.65
C CYS A 19 -7.91 -7.26 -8.70
N PHE A 20 -8.98 -7.41 -9.49
CA PHE A 20 -9.99 -6.36 -9.71
C PHE A 20 -10.92 -6.12 -8.51
N MET A 21 -10.95 -7.06 -7.56
CA MET A 21 -11.81 -7.01 -6.38
C MET A 21 -11.08 -6.54 -5.12
N HIS A 22 -9.79 -6.20 -5.22
CA HIS A 22 -9.04 -5.75 -4.05
C HIS A 22 -9.41 -4.29 -3.71
N PRO A 23 -9.59 -3.92 -2.42
CA PRO A 23 -9.88 -2.54 -1.99
C PRO A 23 -8.83 -1.49 -2.41
N PHE A 24 -7.64 -1.95 -2.83
CA PHE A 24 -6.54 -1.10 -3.28
C PHE A 24 -6.42 -1.03 -4.80
N TYR A 25 -7.24 -1.77 -5.53
CA TYR A 25 -7.18 -1.76 -6.98
C TYR A 25 -7.45 -0.36 -7.53
N ASN A 26 -6.49 0.18 -8.29
CA ASN A 26 -6.52 1.53 -8.85
C ASN A 26 -6.64 2.66 -7.81
N LYS A 27 -6.17 2.43 -6.58
CA LYS A 27 -6.19 3.41 -5.49
C LYS A 27 -4.82 4.00 -5.21
N GLN A 28 -4.79 5.30 -4.91
CA GLN A 28 -3.58 6.06 -4.58
C GLN A 28 -3.30 5.99 -3.08
N ILE A 29 -2.19 5.34 -2.72
CA ILE A 29 -1.87 4.98 -1.34
C ILE A 29 -0.58 5.68 -0.89
N VAL A 30 -0.62 6.31 0.28
CA VAL A 30 0.53 6.99 0.88
C VAL A 30 0.83 6.41 2.25
N PHE A 31 2.09 6.03 2.48
CA PHE A 31 2.54 5.63 3.81
C PHE A 31 3.10 6.83 4.59
N THR A 32 2.66 6.97 5.84
CA THR A 32 3.18 7.95 6.81
C THR A 32 3.78 7.24 8.03
N GLY A 33 4.92 7.72 8.52
CA GLY A 33 5.66 7.07 9.61
C GLY A 33 6.42 5.81 9.19
N ALA A 34 6.89 5.08 10.19
CA ALA A 34 7.56 3.79 10.04
C ALA A 34 6.56 2.66 10.27
N LEU A 35 6.58 1.64 9.40
CA LEU A 35 5.84 0.41 9.63
C LEU A 35 6.64 -0.46 10.60
N SER A 36 5.97 -1.05 11.58
CA SER A 36 6.56 -1.88 12.63
C SER A 36 6.81 -3.31 12.14
N THR A 37 6.02 -3.77 11.18
CA THR A 37 5.95 -5.18 10.75
C THR A 37 6.76 -5.48 9.50
N MET A 38 7.02 -4.49 8.65
CA MET A 38 7.75 -4.67 7.39
C MET A 38 8.42 -3.37 6.94
N ILE A 39 9.40 -3.48 6.03
CA ILE A 39 9.99 -2.28 5.43
C ILE A 39 9.06 -1.67 4.38
N ARG A 40 9.15 -0.34 4.18
CA ARG A 40 8.32 0.38 3.20
C ARG A 40 8.42 -0.19 1.78
N ALA A 41 9.57 -0.73 1.40
CA ALA A 41 9.78 -1.34 0.09
C ALA A 41 8.92 -2.62 -0.09
N GLU A 42 8.82 -3.45 0.94
CA GLU A 42 7.99 -4.67 0.95
C GLU A 42 6.51 -4.31 0.95
N ALA A 43 6.10 -3.37 1.81
CA ALA A 43 4.73 -2.86 1.84
C ALA A 43 4.32 -2.32 0.47
N ALA A 44 5.19 -1.56 -0.19
CA ALA A 44 4.93 -1.04 -1.52
C ALA A 44 4.87 -2.14 -2.60
N LYS A 45 5.61 -3.24 -2.43
CA LYS A 45 5.50 -4.41 -3.32
C LYS A 45 4.14 -5.09 -3.17
N LYS A 46 3.68 -5.30 -1.94
CA LYS A 46 2.36 -5.89 -1.65
C LYS A 46 1.22 -5.02 -2.19
N VAL A 47 1.25 -3.70 -1.94
CA VAL A 47 0.25 -2.78 -2.50
C VAL A 47 0.16 -2.85 -4.03
N ARG A 48 1.31 -2.90 -4.71
CA ARG A 48 1.33 -3.02 -6.19
C ARG A 48 0.80 -4.37 -6.67
N ALA A 49 1.05 -5.45 -5.93
CA ALA A 49 0.49 -6.77 -6.23
C ALA A 49 -1.05 -6.76 -6.10
N CYS A 50 -1.60 -5.93 -5.22
CA CYS A 50 -3.03 -5.67 -5.08
C CYS A 50 -3.59 -4.66 -6.11
N GLY A 51 -2.80 -4.21 -7.09
CA GLY A 51 -3.22 -3.22 -8.09
C GLY A 51 -3.25 -1.77 -7.60
N GLY A 52 -2.68 -1.49 -6.43
CA GLY A 52 -2.60 -0.14 -5.86
C GLY A 52 -1.38 0.65 -6.30
N ILE A 53 -1.51 1.98 -6.25
CA ILE A 53 -0.50 2.94 -6.70
C ILE A 53 0.11 3.63 -5.49
N VAL A 54 1.40 3.41 -5.24
CA VAL A 54 2.10 4.00 -4.09
C VAL A 54 2.63 5.39 -4.43
N GLN A 55 2.22 6.40 -3.65
CA GLN A 55 2.65 7.78 -3.78
C GLN A 55 3.55 8.24 -2.62
N GLY A 56 4.41 9.22 -2.91
CA GLY A 56 5.35 9.78 -1.93
C GLY A 56 4.77 10.90 -1.06
N ALA A 57 3.70 11.55 -1.50
CA ALA A 57 3.09 12.70 -0.86
C ALA A 57 1.56 12.59 -0.86
N VAL A 58 0.92 13.17 0.15
CA VAL A 58 -0.55 13.25 0.20
C VAL A 58 -1.00 14.35 -0.76
N THR A 59 -1.87 14.00 -1.69
CA THR A 59 -2.43 14.88 -2.72
C THR A 59 -3.96 14.78 -2.70
N LYS A 60 -4.64 15.53 -3.57
CA LYS A 60 -6.10 15.45 -3.72
C LYS A 60 -6.57 14.13 -4.33
N GLU A 61 -5.66 13.41 -4.99
CA GLU A 61 -5.92 12.11 -5.61
C GLU A 61 -5.68 10.95 -4.64
N THR A 62 -5.09 11.21 -3.47
CA THR A 62 -4.79 10.17 -2.48
C THR A 62 -6.09 9.60 -1.92
N ASP A 63 -6.33 8.30 -2.13
CA ASP A 63 -7.48 7.59 -1.56
C ASP A 63 -7.18 7.06 -0.15
N PHE A 64 -5.96 6.57 0.09
CA PHE A 64 -5.59 5.93 1.37
C PHE A 64 -4.29 6.49 1.94
N VAL A 65 -4.29 6.67 3.25
CA VAL A 65 -3.12 7.04 4.04
C VAL A 65 -2.89 6.00 5.12
N ILE A 66 -1.80 5.24 4.97
CA ILE A 66 -1.41 4.17 5.89
C ILE A 66 -0.62 4.77 7.04
N LEU A 67 -1.17 4.66 8.25
CA LEU A 67 -0.58 5.15 9.48
C LEU A 67 0.37 4.10 10.07
N GLY A 68 1.65 4.30 9.82
CA GLY A 68 2.71 3.65 10.58
C GLY A 68 2.94 4.33 11.93
N LYS A 69 3.70 3.65 12.78
CA LYS A 69 4.10 4.15 14.08
C LYS A 69 4.96 5.40 13.93
N ASN A 70 4.61 6.45 14.67
CA ASN A 70 5.41 7.66 14.80
C ASN A 70 5.74 7.91 16.27
N HIS A 71 7.03 7.93 16.59
CA HIS A 71 7.51 8.18 17.95
C HIS A 71 7.45 9.67 18.36
N ARG A 72 7.14 10.58 17.43
CA ARG A 72 7.18 12.04 17.63
C ARG A 72 5.83 12.73 17.36
N GLY A 73 4.71 12.01 17.49
CA GLY A 73 3.37 12.54 17.23
C GLY A 73 2.97 12.49 15.75
N PHE A 74 2.13 13.44 15.31
CA PHE A 74 1.58 13.44 13.96
C PHE A 74 2.61 13.87 12.91
N SER A 75 2.69 13.13 11.80
CA SER A 75 3.57 13.51 10.69
C SER A 75 2.95 14.64 9.87
N THR A 76 3.79 15.37 9.12
CA THR A 76 3.33 16.38 8.15
C THR A 76 2.35 15.80 7.12
N LYS A 77 2.52 14.52 6.75
CA LYS A 77 1.62 13.82 5.81
C LYS A 77 0.28 13.51 6.44
N GLN A 78 0.28 13.09 7.70
CA GLN A 78 -0.93 12.86 8.45
C GLN A 78 -1.74 14.15 8.62
N LEU A 79 -1.09 15.24 9.06
CA LEU A 79 -1.74 16.54 9.20
C LEU A 79 -2.32 17.02 7.85
N LYS A 80 -1.60 16.81 6.75
CA LYS A 80 -2.09 17.15 5.41
C LYS A 80 -3.30 16.29 4.99
N ALA A 81 -3.31 15.00 5.32
CA ALA A 81 -4.46 14.13 5.06
C ALA A 81 -5.68 14.61 5.83
N GLU A 82 -5.54 14.87 7.13
CA GLU A 82 -6.62 15.41 7.98
C GLU A 82 -7.16 16.75 7.46
N GLN A 83 -6.29 17.63 6.96
CA GLN A 83 -6.69 18.89 6.33
C GLN A 83 -7.54 18.65 5.07
N LEU A 84 -7.14 17.73 4.19
CA LEU A 84 -7.88 17.43 2.97
C LEU A 84 -9.24 16.77 3.27
N ILE A 85 -9.30 15.89 4.27
CA ILE A 85 -10.55 15.29 4.75
C ILE A 85 -11.51 16.39 5.23
N ARG A 86 -11.01 17.37 6.01
CA ARG A 86 -11.81 18.52 6.46
C ARG A 86 -12.31 19.41 5.31
N LEU A 87 -11.61 19.42 4.18
CA LEU A 87 -12.04 20.11 2.97
C LEU A 87 -13.07 19.30 2.15
N GLY A 88 -13.47 18.12 2.63
CA GLY A 88 -14.48 17.27 2.00
C GLY A 88 -13.92 16.28 0.97
N LEU A 89 -12.61 16.01 0.98
CA LEU A 89 -12.03 14.96 0.16
C LEU A 89 -12.23 13.58 0.80
N ASP A 90 -12.50 12.58 -0.03
CA ASP A 90 -12.64 11.19 0.39
C ASP A 90 -11.25 10.55 0.50
N ILE A 91 -10.62 10.73 1.66
CA ILE A 91 -9.33 10.10 2.00
C ILE A 91 -9.53 9.25 3.24
N GLN A 92 -9.20 7.97 3.15
CA GLN A 92 -9.27 7.03 4.25
C GLN A 92 -7.92 6.90 4.94
N MET A 93 -7.91 7.10 6.25
CA MET A 93 -6.73 6.87 7.08
C MET A 93 -6.89 5.52 7.77
N ILE A 94 -5.98 4.59 7.51
CA ILE A 94 -6.01 3.23 8.08
C ILE A 94 -4.73 2.94 8.85
N VAL A 95 -4.86 2.23 9.97
CA VAL A 95 -3.70 1.85 10.79
C VAL A 95 -2.96 0.66 10.17
N GLU A 96 -1.73 0.44 10.63
CA GLU A 96 -0.87 -0.64 10.13
C GLU A 96 -1.54 -2.01 10.22
N ASP A 97 -2.26 -2.32 11.30
CA ASP A 97 -2.92 -3.63 11.48
C ASP A 97 -4.01 -3.87 10.43
N ASP A 98 -4.86 -2.88 10.16
CA ASP A 98 -5.89 -2.95 9.12
C ASP A 98 -5.27 -3.07 7.72
N PHE A 99 -4.17 -2.34 7.49
CA PHE A 99 -3.41 -2.45 6.25
C PHE A 99 -2.87 -3.88 6.04
N ILE A 100 -2.33 -4.51 7.09
CA ILE A 100 -1.84 -5.89 7.03
C ILE A 100 -2.98 -6.86 6.74
N TRP A 101 -4.13 -6.66 7.37
CA TRP A 101 -5.30 -7.48 7.14
C TRP A 101 -5.76 -7.38 5.67
N LEU A 102 -5.88 -6.17 5.13
CA LEU A 102 -6.29 -5.93 3.75
C LEU A 102 -5.37 -6.61 2.73
N ILE A 103 -4.05 -6.54 2.90
CA ILE A 103 -3.09 -7.14 1.96
C ILE A 103 -2.86 -8.64 2.16
N SER A 104 -3.52 -9.24 3.15
CA SER A 104 -3.44 -10.68 3.45
C SER A 104 -4.75 -11.42 3.16
N MET A 105 -5.73 -10.73 2.57
CA MET A 105 -6.99 -11.32 2.08
C MET A 105 -6.78 -12.20 0.84
#